data_AF-A0AAW2L3T7-F1
#
_entry.id   AF-A0AAW2L3T7-F1
#
_cell.length_a   1.000
_cell.length_b   1.000
_cell.length_c   1.000
_cell.angle_alpha   90.00
_cell.angle_beta   90.00
_cell.angle_gamma   90.00
#
_symmetry.space_group_name_H-M   'P 1'
#
loop_
_entity.id
_entity.type
_entity.pdbx_description
1 polymer ?
#
loop_
_entity_poly.entity_id
_entity_poly.type
_entity_poly.pdbx_seq_one_letter_code
_entity_poly.pdbx_strand_id
1 'polypeptide(L)'
;MGLSCPRSSFQRMMRNLKRMSNIPYASAVGSIQYAVQCTRPYVAYALSVTSRYQACARKAHWGAIKSILKYLKRTKDMFLIYGGGELILEGYSDASFQ
;
A
#
# COMPACT_ATOMS: atom_id res chain seq x y z
N MET A 1 -34.67 -12.19 21.68
CA MET A 1 -34.80 -10.75 21.35
C MET A 1 -33.66 -10.39 20.42
N GLY A 2 -33.97 -10.11 19.15
CA GLY A 2 -32.99 -9.98 18.08
C GLY A 2 -32.20 -8.68 18.17
N LEU A 3 -30.88 -8.79 17.96
CA LEU A 3 -29.99 -7.66 17.75
C LEU A 3 -30.41 -6.96 16.45
N SER A 4 -31.18 -5.89 16.56
CA SER A 4 -31.53 -5.02 15.45
C SER A 4 -30.30 -4.22 15.02
N CYS A 5 -29.54 -4.80 14.07
CA CYS A 5 -28.44 -4.11 13.39
C CYS A 5 -28.96 -2.77 12.80
N PRO A 6 -28.32 -1.62 13.06
CA PRO A 6 -28.83 -0.34 12.61
C PRO A 6 -28.71 -0.25 11.08
N ARG A 7 -29.85 -0.35 10.38
CA ARG A 7 -29.98 -0.24 8.92
C ARG A 7 -29.30 1.02 8.35
N SER A 8 -29.19 2.08 9.16
CA SER A 8 -28.52 3.35 8.81
C SER A 8 -27.01 3.20 8.51
N SER A 9 -26.30 2.39 9.29
CA SER A 9 -24.86 2.11 9.14
C SER A 9 -24.56 1.37 7.84
N PHE A 10 -25.41 0.41 7.50
CA PHE A 10 -25.30 -0.40 6.29
C PHE A 10 -25.61 0.42 5.03
N GLN A 11 -26.67 1.24 5.06
CA GLN A 11 -27.00 2.18 3.97
C GLN A 11 -25.86 3.17 3.70
N ARG A 12 -25.17 3.63 4.76
CA ARG A 12 -24.01 4.52 4.64
C ARG A 12 -22.80 3.80 4.04
N MET A 13 -22.58 2.53 4.37
CA MET A 13 -21.53 1.71 3.77
C MET A 13 -21.77 1.47 2.28
N MET A 14 -22.98 1.03 1.92
CA MET A 14 -23.42 0.85 0.52
C MET A 14 -23.28 2.12 -0.31
N ARG A 15 -23.66 3.29 0.22
CA ARG A 15 -23.46 4.60 -0.47
C ARG A 15 -21.99 4.94 -0.69
N ASN A 16 -21.12 4.67 0.28
CA ASN A 16 -19.69 4.91 0.12
C ASN A 16 -19.08 3.94 -0.90
N LEU A 17 -19.44 2.66 -0.87
CA LEU A 17 -19.03 1.67 -1.87
C LEU A 17 -19.44 2.10 -3.29
N LYS A 18 -20.67 2.59 -3.46
CA LYS A 18 -21.15 3.10 -4.76
C LYS A 18 -20.36 4.33 -5.24
N ARG A 19 -19.93 5.22 -4.34
CA ARG A 19 -19.01 6.33 -4.67
C ARG A 19 -17.58 5.87 -4.98
N MET A 20 -17.13 4.81 -4.33
CA MET A 20 -15.79 4.24 -4.53
C MET A 20 -15.73 3.31 -5.75
N SER A 21 -16.87 2.81 -6.25
CA SER A 21 -16.96 1.98 -7.46
C SER A 21 -16.42 2.67 -8.71
N ASN A 22 -16.47 4.00 -8.78
CA ASN A 22 -15.93 4.76 -9.90
C ASN A 22 -14.41 5.01 -9.79
N ILE A 23 -13.78 4.58 -8.69
CA ILE A 23 -12.36 4.73 -8.45
C ILE A 23 -11.69 3.38 -8.75
N PRO A 24 -10.65 3.34 -9.60
CA PRO A 24 -9.98 2.10 -9.97
C PRO A 24 -9.04 1.63 -8.84
N TYR A 25 -9.62 1.20 -7.72
CA TYR A 25 -8.89 0.77 -6.52
C TYR A 25 -8.02 -0.46 -6.81
N ALA A 26 -8.59 -1.46 -7.50
CA ALA A 26 -7.87 -2.68 -7.87
C ALA A 26 -6.66 -2.39 -8.78
N SER A 27 -6.81 -1.47 -9.74
CA SER A 27 -5.71 -1.04 -10.61
C SER A 27 -4.59 -0.37 -9.80
N ALA A 28 -4.94 0.54 -8.88
CA ALA A 28 -3.95 1.20 -8.03
C ALA A 28 -3.19 0.20 -7.13
N VAL A 29 -3.89 -0.79 -6.55
CA VAL A 29 -3.26 -1.86 -5.76
C VAL A 29 -2.31 -2.68 -6.64
N GLY A 30 -2.71 -3.05 -7.86
CA GLY A 30 -1.87 -3.77 -8.80
C GLY A 30 -0.61 -2.98 -9.22
N SER A 31 -0.74 -1.69 -9.48
CA SER A 31 0.41 -0.83 -9.80
C SER A 31 1.39 -0.72 -8.63
N ILE A 32 0.89 -0.62 -7.39
CA ILE A 32 1.76 -0.59 -6.20
C ILE A 32 2.43 -1.94 -5.98
N GLN A 33 1.72 -3.06 -6.19
CA GLN A 33 2.28 -4.41 -6.13
C GLN A 33 3.47 -4.57 -7.07
N TYR A 34 3.34 -4.09 -8.31
CA TYR A 34 4.43 -4.10 -9.28
C TYR A 34 5.64 -3.28 -8.80
N ALA A 35 5.42 -2.06 -8.31
CA ALA A 35 6.49 -1.20 -7.80
C ALA A 35 7.21 -1.83 -6.59
N VAL A 36 6.47 -2.48 -5.69
CA VAL A 36 7.01 -3.22 -4.54
C VAL A 36 7.92 -4.33 -4.99
N GLN A 37 7.50 -5.13 -5.97
CA GLN A 37 8.24 -6.31 -6.45
C GLN A 37 9.56 -5.92 -7.14
N CYS A 38 9.55 -4.85 -7.93
CA CYS A 38 10.68 -4.52 -8.80
C CYS A 38 11.71 -3.59 -8.16
N THR A 39 11.29 -2.67 -7.29
CA THR A 39 12.16 -1.55 -6.89
C THR A 39 12.15 -1.26 -5.39
N ARG A 40 11.04 -1.53 -4.70
CA ARG A 40 10.73 -0.86 -3.42
C ARG A 40 9.99 -1.75 -2.43
N PRO A 41 10.66 -2.77 -1.86
CA PRO A 41 10.03 -3.71 -0.94
C PRO A 41 9.54 -3.07 0.37
N TYR A 42 10.03 -1.87 0.73
CA TYR A 42 9.63 -1.18 1.97
C TYR A 42 8.13 -0.80 2.02
N VAL A 43 7.43 -0.74 0.88
CA VAL A 43 5.98 -0.47 0.81
C VAL A 43 5.14 -1.75 0.91
N ALA A 44 5.76 -2.94 0.84
CA ALA A 44 5.06 -4.24 0.81
C ALA A 44 4.09 -4.41 2.00
N TYR A 45 4.54 -4.04 3.20
CA TYR A 45 3.71 -4.12 4.40
C TYR A 45 2.47 -3.24 4.29
N ALA A 46 2.63 -1.96 3.92
CA ALA A 46 1.52 -1.04 3.75
C ALA A 46 0.53 -1.55 2.68
N LEU A 47 1.03 -2.06 1.54
CA LEU A 47 0.21 -2.65 0.49
C LEU A 47 -0.60 -3.86 1.01
N SER A 48 0.03 -4.78 1.75
CA SER A 48 -0.63 -5.97 2.31
C SER A 48 -1.78 -5.61 3.25
N VAL A 49 -1.64 -4.53 4.01
CA VAL A 49 -2.70 -4.02 4.90
C VAL A 49 -3.83 -3.43 4.07
N THR A 50 -3.50 -2.65 3.04
CA THR A 50 -4.51 -1.95 2.22
C THR A 50 -5.27 -2.89 1.27
N SER A 51 -4.65 -3.97 0.82
CA SER A 51 -5.25 -5.01 -0.03
C SER A 51 -6.41 -5.74 0.66
N ARG A 52 -6.29 -6.01 1.97
CA ARG A 52 -7.34 -6.66 2.77
C ARG A 52 -8.67 -5.91 2.81
N TYR A 53 -8.64 -4.59 2.60
CA TYR A 53 -9.84 -3.74 2.61
C TYR A 53 -10.42 -3.49 1.22
N GLN A 54 -9.97 -4.20 0.18
CA GLN A 54 -10.46 -4.03 -1.19
C GLN A 54 -11.96 -4.34 -1.33
N ALA A 55 -12.49 -5.34 -0.60
CA ALA A 55 -13.92 -5.68 -0.59
C ALA A 55 -14.79 -4.64 0.13
N CYS A 56 -14.21 -3.82 1.03
CA CYS A 56 -14.91 -2.79 1.80
C CYS A 56 -14.15 -1.45 1.76
N ALA A 57 -13.78 -1.02 0.55
CA ALA A 57 -13.01 0.19 0.35
C ALA A 57 -13.78 1.43 0.87
N ARG A 58 -13.24 2.06 1.90
CA ARG A 58 -13.70 3.34 2.46
C ARG A 58 -12.79 4.46 2.00
N LYS A 59 -13.28 5.70 2.09
CA LYS A 59 -12.49 6.91 1.78
C LYS A 59 -11.17 6.98 2.54
N ALA A 60 -11.13 6.49 3.79
CA ALA A 60 -9.91 6.43 4.59
C ALA A 60 -8.81 5.55 3.94
N HIS A 61 -9.19 4.35 3.47
CA HIS A 61 -8.26 3.43 2.79
C HIS A 61 -7.76 3.99 1.46
N TRP A 62 -8.61 4.71 0.73
CA TRP A 62 -8.19 5.42 -0.48
C TRP A 62 -7.20 6.55 -0.20
N GLY A 63 -7.36 7.25 0.92
CA GLY A 63 -6.37 8.21 1.42
C GLY A 63 -5.00 7.55 1.64
N ALA A 64 -4.98 6.35 2.23
CA ALA A 64 -3.74 5.59 2.42
C ALA A 64 -3.07 5.21 1.09
N ILE A 65 -3.82 4.70 0.11
CA ILE A 65 -3.31 4.41 -1.24
C ILE A 65 -2.70 5.65 -1.89
N LYS A 66 -3.40 6.79 -1.81
CA LYS A 66 -2.88 8.07 -2.34
C LYS A 66 -1.58 8.49 -1.65
N SER A 67 -1.48 8.31 -0.34
CA SER A 67 -0.24 8.61 0.40
C SER A 67 0.90 7.69 -0.03
N ILE A 68 0.64 6.41 -0.26
CA ILE A 68 1.63 5.46 -0.78
C ILE A 68 2.11 5.88 -2.17
N LEU A 69 1.19 6.19 -3.09
CA LEU A 69 1.54 6.65 -4.44
C LEU A 69 2.30 7.98 -4.40
N LYS A 70 1.91 8.91 -3.52
CA LYS A 70 2.64 10.16 -3.30
C LYS A 70 4.04 9.92 -2.77
N TYR A 71 4.20 8.97 -1.85
CA TYR A 71 5.50 8.56 -1.34
C TYR A 71 6.37 8.02 -2.47
N LEU A 72 5.87 7.06 -3.25
CA LEU A 72 6.57 6.48 -4.40
C LEU A 72 7.02 7.56 -5.39
N LYS A 73 6.13 8.50 -5.72
CA LYS A 73 6.44 9.62 -6.61
C LYS A 73 7.51 10.56 -6.03
N ARG A 74 7.45 10.85 -4.72
CA ARG A 74 8.40 11.78 -4.07
C ARG A 74 9.78 11.18 -3.92
N THR A 75 9.84 9.88 -3.67
CA THR A 75 11.09 9.19 -3.41
C THR A 75 11.70 8.63 -4.68
N LYS A 76 11.07 8.75 -5.87
CA LYS A 76 11.57 8.20 -7.14
C LYS A 76 13.02 8.63 -7.46
N ASP A 77 13.39 9.84 -7.05
CA ASP A 77 14.73 10.43 -7.29
C ASP A 77 15.65 10.27 -6.07
N MET A 78 15.22 9.54 -5.04
CA MET A 78 16.06 9.17 -3.89
C MET A 78 16.69 7.81 -4.15
N PHE A 79 18.01 7.82 -4.29
CA PHE A 79 18.87 6.64 -4.40
C PHE A 79 19.75 6.56 -3.15
N LEU A 80 19.96 5.34 -2.66
CA LEU A 80 20.92 5.10 -1.59
C LEU A 80 22.31 5.12 -2.24
N ILE A 81 23.05 6.21 -2.05
CA ILE A 81 24.45 6.28 -2.48
C ILE A 81 25.27 5.66 -1.35
N TYR A 82 25.77 4.45 -1.58
CA TYR A 82 26.76 3.83 -0.68
C TYR A 82 28.15 4.33 -1.12
N GLY A 83 28.78 5.18 -0.31
CA GLY A 83 30.16 5.63 -0.54
C GLY A 83 30.29 7.01 -1.23
N GLY A 84 31.08 7.89 -0.60
CA GLY A 84 31.54 9.17 -1.17
C GLY A 84 32.94 9.08 -1.81
N GLY A 85 33.40 7.87 -2.13
CA GLY A 85 34.67 7.54 -2.78
C GLY A 85 34.50 6.30 -3.68
N GLU A 86 35.59 5.82 -4.29
CA GLU A 86 35.60 4.67 -5.21
C GLU A 86 34.69 3.52 -4.70
N LEU A 87 33.69 3.15 -5.52
CA LEU A 87 32.62 2.20 -5.17
C LEU A 87 33.18 0.78 -5.05
N ILE A 88 33.84 0.47 -3.94
CA ILE A 88 34.22 -0.90 -3.58
C ILE A 88 33.04 -1.50 -2.81
N LEU A 89 32.30 -2.39 -3.47
CA LEU A 89 31.18 -3.12 -2.87
C LEU A 89 31.73 -4.32 -2.07
N GLU A 90 32.05 -4.12 -0.79
CA GLU A 90 32.36 -5.22 0.14
C GLU A 90 31.07 -5.70 0.84
N GLY A 91 30.59 -6.88 0.42
CA GLY A 91 29.43 -7.53 1.02
C GLY A 91 29.84 -8.56 2.05
N TYR A 92 29.53 -8.33 3.32
CA TYR A 92 29.67 -9.33 4.37
C TYR A 92 28.32 -10.05 4.56
N SER A 93 28.31 -11.36 4.35
CA SER A 93 27.14 -12.20 4.61
C SER A 93 27.33 -12.93 5.94
N ASP A 94 26.65 -12.48 6.99
CA ASP A 94 26.55 -13.26 8.22
C ASP A 94 25.45 -14.32 8.05
N ALA A 95 25.86 -15.52 7.65
CA ALA A 95 25.02 -16.70 7.71
C ALA A 95 25.40 -17.48 8.98
N SER A 96 24.86 -17.05 10.12
CA SER A 96 24.91 -17.84 11.34
C SER A 96 23.80 -18.90 11.29
N PHE A 97 24.18 -20.15 10.99
CA PHE A 97 23.33 -21.33 11.13
C PHE A 97 23.31 -21.73 12.61
N GLN A 98 22.11 -21.76 13.20
CA GLN A 98 21.87 -22.33 14.54
C GLN A 98 20.89 -23.50 14.41
#